data_AF-D5QHY1-F1
#
_entry.id   AF-D5QHY1-F1
#
_cell.length_a   1.000
_cell.length_b   1.000
_cell.length_c   1.000
_cell.angle_alpha   90.00
_cell.angle_beta   90.00
_cell.angle_gamma   90.00
#
_symmetry.space_group_name_H-M   'P 1'
#
loop_
_entity.id
_entity.type
_entity.pdbx_description
1 polymer ?
#
loop_
_entity_poly.entity_id
_entity_poly.type
_entity_poly.pdbx_seq_one_letter_code
_entity_poly.pdbx_strand_id
1 'polypeptide(L)'
;MLKNTSLLLACMAAVFSLQGCESFKVKFNPQDAAWTNKTGDTTLVLHGYMLDAHHKEISCDALARNAVLAPDTPYYREWIRVIDSPWRFKSSVDKHSQEFGRIAPYQQGCVFTFPDLPAGKWLIFMAMQHHIASSPLFINNHYAGSTNISDIYSTWAAIELKPEDGIIKKNVVLNKNPKIKDVPQSTGLNMPESHLTDWTAEEQSSLHFSIIPSIHAKDYKKK
;
A
#
# COMPACT_ATOMS: atom_id res chain seq x y z
N MET A 1 0.82 29.44 -57.28
CA MET A 1 0.58 28.14 -56.59
C MET A 1 1.09 28.29 -55.17
N LEU A 2 0.22 28.28 -54.15
CA LEU A 2 0.57 28.20 -52.72
C LEU A 2 -0.72 28.12 -51.87
N LYS A 3 -1.43 27.00 -51.99
CA LYS A 3 -2.41 26.51 -51.02
C LYS A 3 -1.99 25.07 -50.67
N ASN A 4 -2.07 24.71 -49.38
CA ASN A 4 -2.01 23.36 -48.78
C ASN A 4 -0.90 23.09 -47.73
N THR A 5 0.00 24.01 -47.41
CA THR A 5 1.01 23.77 -46.35
C THR A 5 0.52 24.03 -44.92
N SER A 6 -0.42 24.97 -44.70
CA SER A 6 -0.86 25.33 -43.34
C SER A 6 -1.81 24.35 -42.65
N LEU A 7 -2.49 23.47 -43.40
CA LEU A 7 -3.50 22.56 -42.81
C LEU A 7 -2.87 21.33 -42.14
N LEU A 8 -1.69 20.89 -42.62
CA LEU A 8 -1.00 19.70 -42.12
C LEU A 8 -0.30 19.92 -40.77
N LEU A 9 0.24 21.13 -40.50
CA LEU A 9 0.83 21.43 -39.19
C LEU A 9 -0.22 21.56 -38.08
N ALA A 10 -1.40 22.13 -38.39
CA ALA A 10 -2.48 22.29 -37.42
C ALA A 10 -3.03 20.93 -36.93
N CYS A 11 -3.12 19.93 -37.81
CA CYS A 11 -3.55 18.58 -37.43
C CYS A 11 -2.51 17.82 -36.59
N MET A 12 -1.20 18.10 -36.71
CA MET A 12 -0.19 17.46 -35.85
C MET A 12 -0.17 18.07 -34.43
N ALA A 13 -0.33 19.40 -34.31
CA ALA A 13 -0.37 20.06 -33.00
C ALA A 13 -1.57 19.63 -32.14
N ALA A 14 -2.70 19.27 -32.76
CA ALA A 14 -3.90 18.79 -32.07
C ALA A 14 -3.84 17.32 -31.59
N VAL A 15 -2.86 16.53 -32.07
CA VAL A 15 -2.69 15.12 -31.66
C VAL A 15 -1.74 15.00 -30.46
N PHE A 16 -0.82 15.95 -30.29
CA PHE A 16 0.12 15.95 -29.15
C PHE A 16 -0.45 16.55 -27.85
N SER A 17 -1.63 17.18 -27.88
CA SER A 17 -2.26 17.77 -26.68
C SER A 17 -3.17 16.82 -25.89
N LEU A 18 -3.31 15.55 -26.31
CA LEU A 18 -4.15 14.53 -25.66
C LEU A 18 -3.37 13.47 -24.87
N GLN A 19 -2.04 13.58 -24.78
CA GLN A 19 -1.20 12.66 -23.99
C GLN A 19 -0.59 13.38 -22.78
N GLY A 20 -0.94 12.95 -21.56
CA GLY A 20 -0.19 13.30 -20.34
C GLY A 20 -0.97 13.59 -19.07
N CYS A 21 -2.29 13.84 -19.13
CA CYS A 21 -3.10 14.14 -17.94
C CYS A 21 -3.96 12.94 -17.49
N GLU A 22 -3.30 11.98 -16.81
CA GLU A 22 -4.02 10.97 -16.03
C GLU A 22 -4.76 11.62 -14.86
N SER A 23 -6.09 11.63 -14.95
CA SER A 23 -7.00 12.20 -13.96
C SER A 23 -8.04 11.16 -13.56
N PHE A 24 -8.64 11.35 -12.38
CA PHE A 24 -9.60 10.41 -11.81
C PHE A 24 -10.87 10.40 -12.67
N LYS A 25 -11.09 9.32 -13.42
CA LYS A 25 -12.29 9.16 -14.25
C LYS A 25 -13.52 8.75 -13.44
N VAL A 26 -13.31 8.09 -12.30
CA VAL A 26 -14.35 7.62 -11.38
C VAL A 26 -14.55 8.65 -10.26
N LYS A 27 -15.78 9.10 -10.06
CA LYS A 27 -16.17 9.90 -8.89
C LYS A 27 -16.47 8.99 -7.71
N PHE A 28 -16.18 9.46 -6.49
CA PHE A 28 -16.52 8.71 -5.28
C PHE A 28 -18.04 8.63 -5.08
N ASN A 29 -18.53 7.42 -4.81
CA ASN A 29 -19.91 7.14 -4.44
C ASN A 29 -19.94 6.52 -3.03
N PRO A 30 -20.52 7.20 -2.02
CA PRO A 30 -20.59 6.69 -0.66
C PRO A 30 -21.29 5.33 -0.52
N GLN A 31 -22.24 4.99 -1.40
CA GLN A 31 -23.02 3.76 -1.25
C GLN A 31 -22.19 2.49 -1.53
N ASP A 32 -21.20 2.57 -2.43
CA ASP A 32 -20.29 1.46 -2.74
C ASP A 32 -19.36 1.13 -1.56
N ALA A 33 -19.22 2.07 -0.61
CA ALA A 33 -18.41 1.97 0.58
C ALA A 33 -19.23 1.84 1.88
N ALA A 34 -20.56 2.08 1.84
CA ALA A 34 -21.38 2.23 3.05
C ALA A 34 -21.40 1.00 3.98
N TRP A 35 -21.17 -0.19 3.44
CA TRP A 35 -21.06 -1.44 4.19
C TRP A 35 -19.90 -1.43 5.21
N THR A 36 -18.84 -0.65 5.00
CA THR A 36 -17.71 -0.56 5.94
C THR A 36 -18.05 0.15 7.26
N ASN A 37 -19.21 0.80 7.35
CA ASN A 37 -19.68 1.43 8.59
C ASN A 37 -20.33 0.43 9.56
N LYS A 38 -20.54 -0.82 9.15
CA LYS A 38 -20.96 -1.89 10.05
C LYS A 38 -19.79 -2.32 10.94
N THR A 39 -20.11 -2.72 12.17
CA THR A 39 -19.23 -3.60 12.96
C THR A 39 -19.34 -5.02 12.38
N GLY A 40 -18.23 -5.75 12.33
CA GLY A 40 -18.23 -7.19 12.15
C GLY A 40 -17.37 -7.88 13.20
N ASP A 41 -17.23 -9.20 13.10
CA ASP A 41 -16.57 -10.01 14.12
C ASP A 41 -15.14 -10.45 13.70
N THR A 42 -14.71 -10.10 12.49
CA THR A 42 -13.42 -10.51 11.94
C THR A 42 -12.27 -9.61 12.44
N THR A 43 -11.21 -10.23 12.93
CA THR A 43 -9.92 -9.56 13.20
C THR A 43 -8.91 -9.92 12.10
N LEU A 44 -8.38 -8.93 11.40
CA LEU A 44 -7.30 -9.09 10.44
C LEU A 44 -5.97 -8.63 11.06
N VAL A 45 -5.00 -9.54 11.13
CA VAL A 45 -3.62 -9.26 11.54
C VAL A 45 -2.73 -9.32 10.30
N LEU A 46 -1.98 -8.23 10.05
CA LEU A 46 -1.06 -8.10 8.93
C LEU A 46 0.37 -8.00 9.43
N HIS A 47 1.29 -8.73 8.81
CA HIS A 47 2.74 -8.53 8.96
C HIS A 47 3.33 -8.07 7.63
N GLY A 48 4.03 -6.94 7.61
CA GLY A 48 4.63 -6.39 6.40
C GLY A 48 6.13 -6.67 6.29
N TYR A 49 6.57 -7.26 5.17
CA TYR A 49 8.00 -7.30 4.85
C TYR A 49 8.29 -7.18 3.36
N MET A 50 9.52 -6.73 3.08
CA MET A 50 10.11 -6.74 1.76
C MET A 50 11.04 -7.93 1.63
N LEU A 51 11.16 -8.48 0.42
CA LEU A 51 12.20 -9.44 0.07
C LEU A 51 13.29 -8.74 -0.75
N ASP A 52 14.51 -8.76 -0.25
CA ASP A 52 15.64 -8.04 -0.85
C ASP A 52 16.36 -8.84 -1.97
N ALA A 53 17.40 -8.24 -2.55
CA ALA A 53 18.24 -8.84 -3.58
C ALA A 53 18.99 -10.12 -3.13
N HIS A 54 19.09 -10.34 -1.81
CA HIS A 54 19.79 -11.45 -1.16
C HIS A 54 18.83 -12.49 -0.55
N HIS A 55 17.52 -12.36 -0.81
CA HIS A 55 16.45 -13.21 -0.27
C HIS A 55 16.27 -13.08 1.25
N LYS A 56 16.74 -11.98 1.84
CA LYS A 56 16.51 -11.67 3.24
C LYS A 56 15.14 -11.02 3.39
N GLU A 57 14.38 -11.47 4.38
CA GLU A 57 13.19 -10.76 4.85
C GLU A 57 13.60 -9.49 5.57
N ILE A 58 12.95 -8.39 5.21
CA ILE A 58 13.16 -7.08 5.79
C ILE A 58 11.79 -6.52 6.16
N SER A 59 11.37 -6.81 7.39
CA SER A 59 10.20 -6.20 8.01
C SER A 59 10.29 -4.68 7.94
N CYS A 60 9.15 -4.00 7.81
CA CYS A 60 9.16 -2.53 7.82
C CYS A 60 9.59 -1.98 9.19
N ASP A 61 10.31 -0.86 9.18
CA ASP A 61 10.65 -0.12 10.39
C ASP A 61 9.46 0.74 10.89
N ALA A 62 9.49 1.20 12.14
CA ALA A 62 8.44 2.00 12.80
C ALA A 62 8.10 3.35 12.11
N LEU A 63 8.89 3.75 11.12
CA LEU A 63 8.57 4.86 10.20
C LEU A 63 7.34 4.54 9.32
N ALA A 64 7.05 3.26 9.09
CA ALA A 64 5.78 2.76 8.57
C ALA A 64 4.66 2.84 9.63
N ARG A 65 4.38 4.06 10.11
CA ARG A 65 3.59 4.32 11.33
C ARG A 65 2.21 3.68 11.37
N ASN A 66 1.57 3.44 10.23
CA ASN A 66 0.25 2.82 10.14
C ASN A 66 0.09 1.98 8.87
N ALA A 67 -0.78 0.97 8.95
CA ALA A 67 -1.45 0.37 7.81
C ALA A 67 -2.87 0.97 7.67
N VAL A 68 -3.40 0.98 6.45
CA VAL A 68 -4.76 1.47 6.15
C VAL A 68 -5.53 0.42 5.37
N LEU A 69 -6.78 0.16 5.77
CA LEU A 69 -7.75 -0.54 4.92
C LEU A 69 -8.70 0.48 4.30
N ALA A 70 -8.99 0.35 3.00
CA ALA A 70 -10.09 1.04 2.34
C ALA A 70 -10.99 0.01 1.61
N PRO A 71 -12.27 0.28 1.35
CA PRO A 71 -13.11 -0.66 0.62
C PRO A 71 -12.63 -0.82 -0.83
N ASP A 72 -12.67 -2.04 -1.33
CA ASP A 72 -12.34 -2.34 -2.73
C ASP A 72 -13.50 -1.94 -3.65
N THR A 73 -13.49 -0.69 -4.08
CA THR A 73 -14.47 -0.13 -5.02
C THR A 73 -13.79 0.40 -6.28
N PRO A 74 -14.53 0.58 -7.39
CA PRO A 74 -13.99 1.15 -8.62
C PRO A 74 -13.28 2.50 -8.42
N TYR A 75 -13.69 3.28 -7.41
CA TYR A 75 -13.04 4.54 -7.06
C TYR A 75 -11.59 4.35 -6.55
N TYR A 76 -11.36 3.43 -5.62
CA TYR A 76 -10.00 3.19 -5.10
C TYR A 76 -9.12 2.44 -6.10
N ARG A 77 -9.70 1.57 -6.93
CA ARG A 77 -8.98 0.94 -8.04
C ARG A 77 -8.52 1.96 -9.08
N GLU A 78 -9.36 2.93 -9.43
CA GLU A 78 -8.98 4.07 -10.29
C GLU A 78 -7.91 4.93 -9.62
N TRP A 79 -8.00 5.18 -8.31
CA TRP A 79 -6.97 5.91 -7.56
C TRP A 79 -5.61 5.21 -7.58
N ILE A 80 -5.58 3.89 -7.31
CA ILE A 80 -4.37 3.06 -7.42
C ILE A 80 -3.75 3.24 -8.82
N ARG A 81 -4.56 3.10 -9.87
CA ARG A 81 -4.14 3.24 -11.28
C ARG A 81 -3.55 4.62 -11.59
N VAL A 82 -4.13 5.70 -11.04
CA VAL A 82 -3.63 7.07 -11.21
C VAL A 82 -2.34 7.31 -10.42
N ILE A 83 -2.19 6.76 -9.20
CA ILE A 83 -0.93 6.84 -8.44
C ILE A 83 0.18 6.06 -9.15
N ASP A 84 -0.10 4.86 -9.62
CA ASP A 84 0.90 3.98 -10.21
C ASP A 84 1.32 4.40 -11.64
N SER A 85 0.55 5.31 -12.24
CA SER A 85 0.90 5.97 -13.50
C SER A 85 2.28 6.64 -13.45
N PRO A 86 3.11 6.53 -14.51
CA PRO A 86 4.34 7.31 -14.63
C PRO A 86 4.08 8.82 -14.75
N TRP A 87 2.87 9.23 -15.11
CA TRP A 87 2.46 10.63 -15.29
C TRP A 87 1.96 11.21 -13.96
N ARG A 88 2.77 12.11 -13.38
CA ARG A 88 2.66 12.53 -11.97
C ARG A 88 1.49 13.47 -11.67
N PHE A 89 0.37 12.93 -11.20
CA PHE A 89 -0.64 13.68 -10.43
C PHE A 89 -0.91 13.02 -9.09
N LYS A 90 -0.14 13.40 -8.07
CA LYS A 90 -0.33 12.96 -6.66
C LYS A 90 -1.51 13.69 -6.00
N SER A 91 -2.73 13.51 -6.52
CA SER A 91 -3.92 13.94 -5.77
C SER A 91 -4.15 13.01 -4.60
N SER A 92 -4.51 13.58 -3.44
CA SER A 92 -5.19 12.81 -2.41
C SER A 92 -6.52 12.27 -2.95
N VAL A 93 -6.97 11.13 -2.40
CA VAL A 93 -8.36 10.68 -2.54
C VAL A 93 -9.34 11.74 -2.02
N ASP A 94 -10.59 11.67 -2.48
CA ASP A 94 -11.69 12.51 -2.01
C ASP A 94 -11.79 12.49 -0.48
N LYS A 95 -12.05 13.65 0.13
CA LYS A 95 -12.09 13.79 1.58
C LYS A 95 -13.11 12.84 2.25
N HIS A 96 -14.27 12.63 1.64
CA HIS A 96 -15.32 11.77 2.18
C HIS A 96 -14.98 10.29 2.03
N SER A 97 -14.26 9.92 0.95
CA SER A 97 -13.76 8.54 0.79
C SER A 97 -12.86 8.11 1.95
N GLN A 98 -12.14 9.05 2.57
CA GLN A 98 -11.28 8.76 3.72
C GLN A 98 -12.10 8.35 4.97
N GLU A 99 -13.40 8.60 5.02
CA GLU A 99 -14.21 8.27 6.20
C GLU A 99 -14.54 6.77 6.33
N PHE A 100 -14.47 6.04 5.22
CA PHE A 100 -14.83 4.62 5.10
C PHE A 100 -13.66 3.67 5.39
N GLY A 101 -12.45 4.20 5.52
CA GLY A 101 -11.24 3.42 5.81
C GLY A 101 -11.03 3.14 7.31
N ARG A 102 -10.24 2.11 7.59
CA ARG A 102 -9.68 1.81 8.93
C ARG A 102 -8.19 2.07 8.95
N ILE A 103 -7.65 2.47 10.09
CA ILE A 103 -6.21 2.67 10.31
C ILE A 103 -5.79 1.82 11.52
N ALA A 104 -4.74 1.02 11.35
CA ALA A 104 -4.08 0.30 12.43
C ALA A 104 -2.67 0.88 12.63
N PRO A 105 -2.25 1.17 13.87
CA PRO A 105 -0.91 1.65 14.17
C PRO A 105 0.11 0.52 14.07
N TYR A 106 1.38 0.89 13.82
CA TYR A 106 2.52 -0.02 13.87
C TYR A 106 2.66 -0.71 15.24
N GLN A 107 2.90 -2.02 15.21
CA GLN A 107 3.30 -2.85 16.33
C GLN A 107 4.68 -3.45 16.05
N GLN A 108 5.36 -3.94 17.09
CA GLN A 108 6.70 -4.51 16.99
C GLN A 108 6.77 -5.59 15.90
N GLY A 109 7.80 -5.52 15.05
CA GLY A 109 7.98 -6.46 13.94
C GLY A 109 7.09 -6.16 12.72
N CYS A 110 6.73 -4.91 12.45
CA CYS A 110 5.87 -4.52 11.33
C CYS A 110 4.50 -5.22 11.33
N VAL A 111 3.92 -5.42 12.52
CA VAL A 111 2.59 -6.02 12.67
C VAL A 111 1.52 -4.93 12.81
N PHE A 112 0.35 -5.15 12.23
CA PHE A 112 -0.80 -4.25 12.27
C PHE A 112 -2.07 -5.07 12.52
N THR A 113 -2.86 -4.68 13.52
CA THR A 113 -4.09 -5.40 13.89
C THR A 113 -5.33 -4.54 13.62
N PHE A 114 -6.28 -5.08 12.87
CA PHE A 114 -7.57 -4.49 12.57
C PHE A 114 -8.69 -5.37 13.16
N PRO A 115 -9.19 -5.07 14.37
CA PRO A 115 -10.37 -5.73 14.93
C PRO A 115 -11.66 -5.21 14.30
N ASP A 116 -12.74 -5.94 14.58
CA ASP A 116 -14.14 -5.59 14.36
C ASP A 116 -14.53 -5.28 12.89
N LEU A 117 -13.87 -5.95 11.94
CA LEU A 117 -14.07 -5.72 10.51
C LEU A 117 -15.33 -6.42 9.99
N PRO A 118 -16.21 -5.72 9.25
CA PRO A 118 -17.27 -6.36 8.49
C PRO A 118 -16.71 -7.10 7.27
N ALA A 119 -17.37 -8.23 6.96
CA ALA A 119 -17.17 -8.98 5.72
C ALA A 119 -17.33 -8.08 4.49
N GLY A 120 -16.53 -8.34 3.46
CA GLY A 120 -16.46 -7.56 2.23
C GLY A 120 -15.04 -7.51 1.65
N LYS A 121 -14.90 -6.78 0.55
CA LYS A 121 -13.63 -6.67 -0.18
C LYS A 121 -12.89 -5.41 0.26
N TRP A 122 -11.64 -5.58 0.69
CA TRP A 122 -10.79 -4.55 1.23
C TRP A 122 -9.49 -4.43 0.45
N LEU A 123 -9.00 -3.20 0.34
CA LEU A 123 -7.68 -2.85 -0.14
C LEU A 123 -6.82 -2.49 1.07
N ILE A 124 -5.78 -3.28 1.30
CA ILE A 124 -4.70 -3.01 2.23
C ILE A 124 -3.77 -1.98 1.58
N PHE A 125 -3.39 -0.94 2.31
CA PHE A 125 -2.35 0.01 1.94
C PHE A 125 -1.32 0.10 3.07
N MET A 126 -0.06 -0.09 2.73
CA MET A 126 1.05 -0.07 3.69
C MET A 126 2.24 0.69 3.13
N ALA A 127 2.97 1.40 3.99
CA ALA A 127 4.29 1.92 3.66
C ALA A 127 5.32 0.87 4.05
N MET A 128 6.06 0.36 3.06
CA MET A 128 7.15 -0.59 3.23
C MET A 128 8.45 0.22 3.20
N GLN A 129 8.99 0.51 4.39
CA GLN A 129 10.29 1.17 4.53
C GLN A 129 11.32 0.21 5.12
N HIS A 130 12.44 0.07 4.42
CA HIS A 130 13.59 -0.75 4.78
C HIS A 130 14.68 0.16 5.40
N HIS A 131 14.49 0.66 6.64
CA HIS A 131 15.55 1.49 7.21
C HIS A 131 16.84 0.68 7.41
N ILE A 132 17.84 1.07 6.63
CA ILE A 132 19.08 1.54 7.21
C ILE A 132 19.34 2.98 6.61
N ALA A 133 20.55 3.58 6.68
CA ALA A 133 20.79 5.02 6.36
C ALA A 133 22.28 5.43 6.03
N SER A 134 22.86 4.89 4.95
CA SER A 134 24.28 4.82 4.51
C SER A 134 25.41 5.62 5.21
N SER A 135 26.18 4.97 6.11
CA SER A 135 27.47 5.44 6.68
C SER A 135 28.13 4.37 7.60
N PRO A 136 29.43 4.07 7.51
CA PRO A 136 30.15 3.33 8.54
C PRO A 136 30.40 4.23 9.76
N LEU A 137 29.87 3.85 10.92
CA LEU A 137 30.24 4.49 12.18
C LEU A 137 31.63 3.98 12.57
N PHE A 138 32.62 4.86 12.55
CA PHE A 138 33.97 4.57 13.05
C PHE A 138 34.18 5.23 14.40
N ILE A 139 34.65 4.46 15.38
CA ILE A 139 35.15 4.98 16.67
C ILE A 139 36.61 4.55 16.78
N ASN A 140 37.53 5.51 16.96
CA ASN A 140 38.98 5.26 17.05
C ASN A 140 39.54 4.39 15.89
N ASN A 141 39.14 4.66 14.64
CA ASN A 141 39.46 3.87 13.44
C ASN A 141 38.99 2.40 13.44
N HIS A 142 38.19 1.96 14.42
CA HIS A 142 37.53 0.66 14.41
C HIS A 142 36.08 0.79 13.91
N TYR A 143 35.63 -0.20 13.15
CA TYR A 143 34.25 -0.31 12.70
C TYR A 143 33.33 -0.56 13.92
N ALA A 144 32.47 0.41 14.22
CA ALA A 144 31.52 0.38 15.33
C ALA A 144 30.07 0.10 14.89
N GLY A 145 29.79 0.13 13.58
CA GLY A 145 28.50 -0.21 13.01
C GLY A 145 28.30 0.35 11.60
N SER A 146 27.20 -0.05 10.98
CA SER A 146 26.78 0.44 9.67
C SER A 146 25.39 1.03 9.71
N THR A 147 25.04 1.57 8.57
CA THR A 147 23.66 1.77 8.17
C THR A 147 23.47 1.19 6.74
N ASN A 148 23.04 1.97 5.72
CA ASN A 148 22.66 1.66 4.30
C ASN A 148 21.19 2.06 3.94
N ILE A 149 20.96 3.12 3.16
CA ILE A 149 19.63 3.81 3.09
C ILE A 149 18.56 3.13 2.22
N SER A 150 17.27 3.28 2.55
CA SER A 150 16.17 2.91 1.65
C SER A 150 15.20 4.02 1.24
N ASP A 151 14.68 3.79 0.05
CA ASP A 151 13.38 4.25 -0.42
C ASP A 151 12.23 3.77 0.49
N ILE A 152 11.11 4.49 0.45
CA ILE A 152 9.83 4.09 1.04
C ILE A 152 8.92 3.66 -0.11
N TYR A 153 8.54 2.39 -0.15
CA TYR A 153 7.54 1.90 -1.10
C TYR A 153 6.17 1.89 -0.45
N SER A 154 5.27 2.78 -0.86
CA SER A 154 3.85 2.52 -0.65
C SER A 154 3.46 1.28 -1.46
N THR A 155 2.67 0.38 -0.89
CA THR A 155 2.16 -0.80 -1.59
C THR A 155 0.69 -0.99 -1.29
N TRP A 156 0.00 -1.74 -2.14
CA TRP A 156 -1.37 -2.17 -1.90
C TRP A 156 -1.54 -3.68 -2.10
N ALA A 157 -2.53 -4.28 -1.46
CA ALA A 157 -2.95 -5.66 -1.70
C ALA A 157 -4.47 -5.78 -1.54
N ALA A 158 -5.11 -6.75 -2.19
CA ALA A 158 -6.55 -6.99 -2.07
C ALA A 158 -6.86 -8.22 -1.22
N ILE A 159 -7.86 -8.11 -0.34
CA ILE A 159 -8.35 -9.20 0.50
C ILE A 159 -9.89 -9.20 0.51
N GLU A 160 -10.49 -10.39 0.52
CA GLU A 160 -11.92 -10.57 0.76
C GLU A 160 -12.11 -11.24 2.12
N LEU A 161 -12.81 -10.55 3.03
CA LEU A 161 -13.19 -11.05 4.35
C LEU A 161 -14.59 -11.63 4.27
N LYS A 162 -14.81 -12.80 4.85
CA LYS A 162 -16.09 -13.51 4.86
C LYS A 162 -16.77 -13.45 6.22
N PRO A 163 -18.11 -13.63 6.31
CA PRO A 163 -18.83 -13.60 7.58
C PRO A 163 -18.37 -14.65 8.60
N GLU A 164 -17.82 -15.78 8.14
CA GLU A 164 -17.30 -16.86 8.97
C GLU A 164 -15.86 -16.66 9.48
N ASP A 165 -15.16 -15.61 9.05
CA ASP A 165 -13.76 -15.39 9.41
C ASP A 165 -13.62 -14.82 10.83
N GLY A 166 -13.01 -15.57 11.74
CA GLY A 166 -12.68 -15.13 13.10
C GLY A 166 -11.40 -14.28 13.15
N ILE A 167 -10.23 -14.92 13.24
CA ILE A 167 -8.92 -14.24 13.19
C ILE A 167 -8.18 -14.69 11.94
N ILE A 168 -7.93 -13.75 11.02
CA ILE A 168 -7.10 -13.99 9.83
C ILE A 168 -5.73 -13.37 10.06
N LYS A 169 -4.66 -14.12 9.74
CA LYS A 169 -3.28 -13.65 9.79
C LYS A 169 -2.67 -13.73 8.40
N LYS A 170 -2.26 -12.59 7.82
CA LYS A 170 -1.64 -12.53 6.49
C LYS A 170 -0.31 -11.78 6.52
N ASN A 171 0.62 -12.22 5.70
CA ASN A 171 1.78 -11.42 5.33
C ASN A 171 1.42 -10.53 4.14
N VAL A 172 1.97 -9.32 4.12
CA VAL A 172 1.90 -8.38 2.99
C VAL A 172 3.30 -8.29 2.41
N VAL A 173 3.54 -9.06 1.35
CA VAL A 173 4.89 -9.33 0.84
C VAL A 173 5.16 -8.49 -0.40
N LEU A 174 6.11 -7.55 -0.27
CA LEU A 174 6.63 -6.78 -1.39
C LEU A 174 7.86 -7.47 -1.97
N ASN A 175 7.68 -8.25 -3.04
CA ASN A 175 8.76 -8.95 -3.73
C ASN A 175 9.19 -8.19 -4.99
N LYS A 176 10.32 -7.49 -4.91
CA LYS A 176 10.94 -6.80 -6.05
C LYS A 176 12.15 -7.54 -6.63
N ASN A 177 12.44 -8.76 -6.17
CA ASN A 177 13.58 -9.55 -6.62
C ASN A 177 13.15 -10.70 -7.55
N PRO A 178 13.39 -10.61 -8.87
CA PRO A 178 12.94 -11.61 -9.86
C PRO A 178 13.63 -12.97 -9.74
N LYS A 179 14.62 -13.12 -8.84
CA LYS A 179 15.30 -14.40 -8.59
C LYS A 179 14.58 -15.27 -7.56
N ILE A 180 13.69 -14.69 -6.76
CA ILE A 180 12.92 -15.42 -5.75
C ILE A 180 11.82 -16.19 -6.47
N LYS A 181 11.95 -17.51 -6.45
CA LYS A 181 10.92 -18.45 -6.88
C LYS A 181 9.89 -18.59 -5.77
N ASP A 182 8.71 -19.09 -6.12
CA ASP A 182 7.62 -19.44 -5.19
C ASP A 182 6.94 -18.25 -4.45
N VAL A 183 7.49 -17.03 -4.53
CA VAL A 183 6.79 -15.78 -4.19
C VAL A 183 6.54 -14.97 -5.47
N PRO A 184 5.29 -14.61 -5.82
CA PRO A 184 5.01 -13.81 -7.02
C PRO A 184 5.70 -12.43 -6.99
N GLN A 185 5.95 -11.85 -8.17
CA GLN A 185 6.62 -10.55 -8.29
C GLN A 185 5.63 -9.39 -8.12
N SER A 186 6.03 -8.36 -7.38
CA SER A 186 5.21 -7.16 -7.13
C SER A 186 5.26 -6.20 -8.32
N THR A 187 4.18 -6.21 -9.11
CA THR A 187 3.96 -5.34 -10.27
C THR A 187 3.65 -3.91 -9.86
N GLY A 188 3.91 -2.95 -10.75
CA GLY A 188 3.66 -1.52 -10.52
C GLY A 188 4.89 -0.69 -10.14
N LEU A 189 4.80 0.61 -10.38
CA LEU A 189 5.89 1.60 -10.34
C LEU A 189 5.97 2.38 -9.01
N ASN A 190 4.92 3.14 -8.68
CA ASN A 190 4.90 4.08 -7.56
C ASN A 190 4.16 3.51 -6.34
N MET A 191 3.20 2.63 -6.58
CA MET A 191 2.47 1.93 -5.53
C MET A 191 2.23 0.48 -5.97
N PRO A 192 3.28 -0.36 -5.96
CA PRO A 192 3.18 -1.73 -6.42
C PRO A 192 2.18 -2.59 -5.65
N GLU A 193 1.67 -3.61 -6.33
CA GLU A 193 0.85 -4.68 -5.76
C GLU A 193 1.73 -5.65 -4.94
N SER A 194 1.41 -5.80 -3.65
CA SER A 194 1.99 -6.81 -2.76
C SER A 194 1.15 -8.08 -2.76
N HIS A 195 1.80 -9.19 -2.44
CA HIS A 195 1.17 -10.51 -2.40
C HIS A 195 0.77 -10.86 -0.97
N LEU A 196 -0.35 -11.57 -0.82
CA LEU A 196 -0.81 -12.07 0.47
C LEU A 196 -0.46 -13.55 0.63
N THR A 197 0.27 -13.89 1.69
CA THR A 197 0.50 -15.27 2.11
C THR A 197 -0.04 -15.48 3.52
N ASP A 198 -0.34 -16.72 3.89
CA ASP A 198 -0.71 -17.08 5.27
C ASP A 198 0.52 -17.14 6.17
N TRP A 199 0.34 -16.82 7.46
CA TRP A 199 1.42 -16.98 8.45
C TRP A 199 1.72 -18.46 8.71
N THR A 200 3.00 -18.81 8.60
CA THR A 200 3.56 -20.07 9.03
C THR A 200 3.44 -20.26 10.56
N ALA A 201 3.61 -21.49 11.03
CA ALA A 201 3.62 -21.78 12.47
C ALA A 201 4.79 -21.07 13.20
N GLU A 202 5.91 -20.86 12.51
CA GLU A 202 7.08 -20.15 13.05
C GLU A 202 6.76 -18.66 13.28
N GLU A 203 6.22 -17.96 12.28
CA GLU A 203 5.77 -16.57 12.40
C GLU A 203 4.72 -16.39 13.50
N GLN A 204 3.78 -17.34 13.63
CA GLN A 204 2.79 -17.31 14.72
C GLN A 204 3.41 -17.45 16.12
N SER A 205 4.62 -17.99 16.23
CA SER A 205 5.35 -18.14 17.50
C SER A 205 6.35 -17.00 17.77
N SER A 206 6.88 -16.36 16.71
CA SER A 206 7.93 -15.34 16.81
C SER A 206 7.40 -13.90 16.72
N LEU A 207 6.26 -13.67 16.05
CA LEU A 207 5.65 -12.35 15.92
C LEU A 207 4.68 -12.08 17.08
N HIS A 208 5.11 -11.24 18.02
CA HIS A 208 4.25 -10.73 19.07
C HIS A 208 3.32 -9.64 18.53
N PHE A 209 2.02 -9.86 18.69
CA PHE A 209 0.98 -8.88 18.37
C PHE A 209 0.00 -8.75 19.53
N SER A 210 -0.72 -7.63 19.55
CA SER A 210 -1.78 -7.37 20.52
C SER A 210 -2.99 -6.83 19.77
N ILE A 211 -4.21 -7.18 20.20
CA ILE A 211 -5.41 -6.58 19.63
C ILE A 211 -5.53 -5.14 20.16
N ILE A 212 -5.02 -4.19 19.36
CA ILE A 212 -5.19 -2.76 19.57
C ILE A 212 -6.40 -2.32 18.73
N PRO A 213 -7.33 -1.52 19.27
CA PRO A 213 -8.44 -0.98 18.49
C PRO A 213 -7.94 -0.24 17.25
N SER A 214 -8.42 -0.64 16.07
CA SER A 214 -8.27 0.18 14.87
C SER A 214 -9.16 1.42 14.99
N ILE A 215 -8.81 2.48 14.27
CA ILE A 215 -9.58 3.72 14.26
C ILE A 215 -10.15 3.97 12.87
N HIS A 216 -11.35 4.53 12.81
CA HIS A 216 -11.87 5.07 11.56
C HIS A 216 -10.99 6.23 11.10
N ALA A 217 -10.66 6.27 9.82
CA ALA A 217 -9.76 7.29 9.26
C ALA A 217 -10.33 8.73 9.40
N LYS A 218 -11.64 8.91 9.53
CA LYS A 218 -12.29 10.21 9.87
C LYS A 218 -11.93 10.76 11.25
N ASP A 219 -11.60 9.89 12.19
CA ASP A 219 -11.32 10.25 13.59
C ASP A 219 -9.82 10.38 13.88
N TYR A 220 -8.95 9.84 13.01
CA TYR A 220 -7.50 9.98 13.10
C TYR A 220 -7.01 11.44 13.04
N LYS A 221 -7.65 12.29 12.23
CA LYS A 221 -7.27 13.71 12.05
C LYS A 221 -7.71 14.65 13.18
N LYS A 222 -8.28 14.11 14.26
CA LYS A 222 -8.72 14.87 15.45
C LYS A 222 -7.74 14.76 16.64
N LYS A 223 -6.56 14.20 16.41
CA LYS A 223 -5.46 14.06 17.38
C LYS A 223 -4.27 14.93 16.97
#